data_AF-A0A258KR37-F1
#
_entry.id   AF-A0A258KR37-F1
#
_cell.length_a   1.000
_cell.length_b   1.000
_cell.length_c   1.000
_cell.angle_alpha   90.00
_cell.angle_beta   90.00
_cell.angle_gamma   90.00
#
_symmetry.space_group_name_H-M   'P 1'
#
loop_
_entity.id
_entity.type
_entity.pdbx_description
1 polymer ?
#
loop_
_entity_poly.entity_id
_entity_poly.type
_entity_poly.pdbx_seq_one_letter_code
_entity_poly.pdbx_strand_id
1 'polypeptide(L)' 'MAENIYPKLHNATWPGIVGKGPDSEPPISLEKMLEMTAAAEVDGVKFDGVDVGLFDPSINLDDLDG' A
#
# COMPACT_ATOMS: atom_id res chain seq x y z
N MET A 1 -12.63 7.71 -29.00
CA MET A 1 -11.48 6.80 -28.79
C MET A 1 -11.31 6.65 -27.29
N ALA A 2 -11.12 5.44 -26.77
CA ALA A 2 -10.81 5.28 -25.35
C ALA A 2 -9.42 5.89 -25.09
N GLU A 3 -9.30 6.73 -24.06
CA GLU A 3 -8.02 7.28 -23.64
C GLU A 3 -7.10 6.15 -23.15
N ASN A 4 -5.82 6.18 -23.53
CA ASN A 4 -4.87 5.19 -23.05
C ASN A 4 -4.47 5.53 -21.61
N ILE A 5 -5.00 4.76 -20.66
CA ILE A 5 -4.83 4.95 -19.21
C ILE A 5 -3.74 4.05 -18.62
N TYR A 6 -2.78 3.61 -19.44
CA TYR A 6 -1.67 2.78 -19.01
C TYR A 6 -0.34 3.57 -19.05
N PRO A 7 0.57 3.34 -18.08
CA PRO A 7 0.44 2.39 -16.96
C PRO A 7 -0.52 2.87 -15.86
N LYS A 8 -1.09 1.92 -15.10
CA LYS A 8 -1.94 2.18 -13.95
C LYS A 8 -1.12 2.60 -12.73
N LEU A 9 -1.57 3.62 -12.01
CA LEU A 9 -0.89 4.14 -10.82
C LEU A 9 -1.39 3.39 -9.58
N HIS A 10 -0.53 2.57 -8.97
CA HIS A 10 -0.88 1.78 -7.78
C HIS A 10 -0.13 2.28 -6.54
N ASN A 11 -0.80 2.26 -5.38
CA ASN A 11 -0.14 2.45 -4.10
C ASN A 11 0.53 1.14 -3.67
N ALA A 12 1.87 1.12 -3.65
CA ALA A 12 2.63 -0.03 -3.18
C ALA A 12 2.69 -0.02 -1.65
N THR A 13 1.82 -0.81 -1.01
CA THR A 13 1.71 -0.82 0.45
C THR A 13 2.48 -2.00 1.05
N TRP A 14 3.25 -1.77 2.11
CA TRP A 14 3.86 -2.84 2.87
C TRP A 14 2.95 -3.23 4.04
N PRO A 15 2.62 -4.51 4.24
CA PRO A 15 1.88 -4.96 5.42
C PRO A 15 2.77 -4.82 6.64
N GLY A 16 2.56 -3.73 7.38
CA GLY A 16 3.42 -3.38 8.50
C GLY A 16 3.46 -1.89 8.76
N ILE A 17 2.27 -1.29 8.76
CA ILE A 17 1.85 -0.28 9.71
C ILE A 17 2.89 0.82 10.00
N VAL A 18 2.66 2.00 9.43
CA VAL A 18 3.22 3.27 9.94
C VAL A 18 3.26 3.21 11.47
N GLY A 19 4.42 3.38 12.10
CA GLY A 19 4.55 3.12 13.54
C GLY A 19 5.66 2.17 13.99
N LYS A 20 6.79 2.13 13.28
CA LYS A 20 7.91 1.22 13.61
C LYS A 20 8.89 1.88 14.57
N GLY A 21 8.46 2.14 15.80
CA GLY A 21 9.35 2.59 16.87
C GLY A 21 8.67 3.45 17.94
N PRO A 22 9.35 3.70 19.08
CA PRO A 22 8.82 4.48 20.19
C PRO A 22 8.39 5.91 19.80
N ASP A 23 9.05 6.48 18.78
CA ASP A 23 8.81 7.84 18.28
C ASP A 23 7.99 7.87 16.99
N SER A 24 7.38 6.75 16.60
CA SER A 24 6.59 6.67 15.37
C SER A 24 5.10 6.93 15.61
N GLU A 25 4.42 7.39 14.56
CA GLU A 25 2.96 7.52 14.56
C GLU A 25 2.27 6.22 14.94
N PRO A 26 1.12 6.24 15.66
CA PRO A 26 0.43 5.03 16.03
C PRO A 26 0.07 4.16 14.82
N PRO A 27 0.03 2.84 15.03
CA PRO A 27 -0.40 1.92 14.00
C PRO A 27 -1.84 2.20 13.54
N ILE A 28 -2.05 2.30 12.22
CA ILE A 28 -3.39 2.35 11.61
C ILE A 28 -3.81 0.97 11.09
N SER A 29 -5.12 0.70 11.09
CA SER A 29 -5.68 -0.54 10.54
C SER A 29 -5.53 -0.60 9.02
N LEU A 30 -5.59 -1.81 8.45
CA LEU A 30 -5.61 -2.01 7.00
C LEU A 30 -6.77 -1.24 6.35
N GLU A 31 -7.98 -1.34 6.93
CA GLU A 31 -9.15 -0.60 6.46
C GLU A 31 -8.89 0.91 6.44
N LYS A 32 -8.28 1.45 7.51
CA LYS A 32 -7.97 2.88 7.56
C LYS A 32 -6.98 3.30 6.48
N MET A 33 -5.97 2.47 6.22
CA MET A 33 -5.00 2.71 5.15
C MET A 33 -5.67 2.69 3.76
N LEU A 34 -6.59 1.75 3.53
CA LEU A 34 -7.35 1.66 2.27
C LEU A 34 -8.24 2.89 2.06
N GLU A 35 -8.95 3.36 3.10
CA GLU A 35 -9.72 4.60 3.06
C GLU A 35 -8.86 5.80 2.67
N MET A 36 -7.69 5.94 3.32
CA MET A 36 -6.76 7.03 3.05
C MET A 36 -6.22 6.97 1.61
N THR A 37 -5.90 5.77 1.12
CA THR A 37 -5.42 5.56 -0.26
C THR A 37 -6.50 5.93 -1.27
N ALA A 38 -7.74 5.51 -1.05
CA ALA A 38 -8.86 5.84 -1.94
C ALA A 38 -9.20 7.34 -1.94
N ALA A 39 -8.96 8.03 -0.83
CA ALA A 39 -9.18 9.47 -0.70
C ALA A 39 -8.01 10.32 -1.24
N ALA A 40 -6.83 9.74 -1.45
CA ALA A 40 -5.64 10.47 -1.89
C ALA A 40 -5.82 11.01 -3.33
N GLU A 41 -5.56 12.31 -3.49
CA GLU A 41 -5.64 13.00 -4.77
C GLU A 41 -4.60 14.13 -4.80
N VAL A 42 -3.86 14.22 -5.91
CA VAL A 42 -2.92 15.31 -6.16
C VAL A 42 -3.18 15.81 -7.58
N ASP A 43 -3.47 17.09 -7.73
CA ASP A 43 -3.73 17.72 -9.04
C ASP A 43 -4.79 17.00 -9.88
N GLY A 44 -5.83 16.46 -9.24
CA GLY A 44 -6.91 15.71 -9.90
C GLY A 44 -6.58 14.24 -10.21
N VAL A 45 -5.38 13.77 -9.86
CA VAL A 45 -4.93 12.39 -10.09
C VAL A 45 -5.09 11.55 -8.82
N LYS A 46 -5.68 10.36 -8.95
CA LYS A 46 -5.87 9.37 -7.89
C LYS A 46 -5.10 8.10 -8.18
N PHE A 47 -4.91 7.26 -7.16
CA PHE A 47 -4.50 5.87 -7.37
C PHE A 47 -5.60 5.09 -8.09
N ASP A 48 -5.22 4.27 -9.07
CA ASP A 48 -6.10 3.30 -9.74
C ASP A 48 -6.30 2.04 -8.89
N GLY A 49 -5.41 1.78 -7.94
CA GLY A 49 -5.43 0.59 -7.11
C GLY A 49 -4.37 0.58 -6.01
N VAL A 50 -4.29 -0.55 -5.33
CA VAL A 50 -3.32 -0.83 -4.27
C VAL A 50 -2.71 -2.21 -4.51
N ASP A 51 -1.42 -2.33 -4.26
CA ASP A 51 -0.74 -3.62 -4.28
C ASP A 51 -0.76 -4.24 -2.88
N VAL A 52 -1.18 -5.50 -2.80
CA VAL A 52 -1.30 -6.27 -1.55
C VAL A 52 -0.49 -7.55 -1.67
N GLY A 53 0.54 -7.68 -0.84
CA GLY A 53 1.30 -8.92 -0.68
C GLY A 53 0.55 -9.90 0.22
N LEU A 54 0.26 -11.10 -0.28
CA LEU A 54 -0.30 -12.19 0.51
C LEU A 54 0.81 -13.19 0.83
N PHE A 55 1.05 -13.40 2.12
CA PHE A 55 2.18 -14.15 2.63
C PHE A 55 1.71 -15.28 3.54
N ASP A 56 2.39 -16.42 3.53
CA ASP A 56 2.18 -17.48 4.53
C ASP A 56 2.45 -16.91 5.94
N PRO A 57 1.71 -17.32 6.99
CA PRO A 57 1.99 -16.93 8.38
C PRO A 57 3.43 -17.17 8.84
N SER A 58 4.19 -18.00 8.13
CA SER A 58 5.57 -18.38 8.44
C SER A 58 6.61 -17.96 7.38
N ILE A 59 6.37 -16.88 6.64
CA ILE A 59 7.40 -16.36 5.73
C ILE A 59 8.61 -15.88 6.53
N ASN A 60 9.74 -16.54 6.25
CA ASN A 60 11.05 -16.05 6.64
C ASN A 60 11.36 -14.80 5.81
N LEU A 61 11.20 -13.62 6.43
CA LEU A 61 11.47 -12.34 5.78
C LEU A 61 12.97 -12.10 5.51
N ASP A 62 13.84 -12.97 6.04
CA ASP A 62 15.29 -12.97 5.79
C ASP A 62 15.70 -13.99 4.72
N ASP A 63 14.75 -14.68 4.07
CA ASP A 63 15.08 -15.57 2.95
C ASP A 63 15.46 -14.73 1.71
N LEU A 64 16.73 -14.78 1.34
CA LEU A 64 17.27 -14.04 0.21
C LEU A 64 16.82 -14.60 -1.15
N ASP A 65 16.30 -15.84 -1.17
CA ASP A 65 16.00 -16.58 -2.39
C ASP A 65 14.49 -16.78 -2.65
N GLY A 66 13.62 -16.54 -1.65
CA GLY A 66 12.16 -16.56 -1.76
C GLY A 66 11.49 -17.91 -1.53
#